data_AF-A0A7C6TKC7-F1
#
_entry.id   AF-A0A7C6TKC7-F1
#
_cell.length_a   1.000
_cell.length_b   1.000
_cell.length_c   1.000
_cell.angle_alpha   90.00
_cell.angle_beta   90.00
_cell.angle_gamma   90.00
#
_symmetry.space_group_name_H-M   'P 1'
#
loop_
_entity.id
_entity.type
_entity.pdbx_description
1 polymer ?
#
loop_
_entity_poly.entity_id
_entity_poly.type
_entity_poly.pdbx_seq_one_letter_code
_entity_poly.pdbx_strand_id
1 'polypeptide(L)'
;QGVELAAFKKPTEEELAHDFLWRIRPRVPGPGMIGVFDRSHYEDVLIGRVRELADETEIERRYSAINDFEAELIAAGVRIVKVMLHISPDEQKERLAERLERPDKHWKYNPGDVDERLLWPDYMDAYQAAFDRTSTEATPWFVVPANRKWYARLAVQRLLLDVLKDIDPQWPAADFDVEVEKKRLAES
;
A
#
# COMPACT_ATOMS: atom_id res chain seq x y z
N GLN A 1 7.14 -16.21 -8.62
CA GLN A 1 7.21 -14.91 -9.33
C GLN A 1 5.82 -14.26 -9.38
N GLY A 2 5.01 -14.33 -8.31
CA GLY A 2 3.59 -13.87 -8.33
C GLY A 2 3.31 -12.63 -7.48
N VAL A 3 4.36 -11.92 -7.06
CA VAL A 3 4.28 -10.73 -6.21
C VAL A 3 5.13 -9.63 -6.82
N GLU A 4 4.55 -8.44 -6.96
CA GLU A 4 5.21 -7.22 -7.42
C GLU A 4 5.23 -6.20 -6.29
N LEU A 5 6.44 -5.85 -5.83
CA LEU A 5 6.64 -4.85 -4.78
C LEU A 5 7.04 -3.52 -5.40
N ALA A 6 6.29 -2.46 -5.12
CA ALA A 6 6.65 -1.08 -5.42
C ALA A 6 6.79 -0.29 -4.12
N ALA A 7 8.01 0.15 -3.80
CA ALA A 7 8.27 1.01 -2.65
C ALA A 7 8.46 2.45 -3.13
N PHE A 8 7.46 3.30 -2.88
CA PHE A 8 7.49 4.69 -3.32
C PHE A 8 8.34 5.52 -2.37
N LYS A 9 9.21 6.35 -2.96
CA LYS A 9 10.05 7.33 -2.27
C LYS A 9 9.63 8.74 -2.71
N LYS A 10 10.32 9.76 -2.19
CA LYS A 10 10.19 11.15 -2.67
C LYS A 10 10.21 11.17 -4.22
N PRO A 11 9.24 11.83 -4.87
CA PRO A 11 9.19 11.92 -6.32
C PRO A 11 10.49 12.50 -6.92
N THR A 12 10.88 12.02 -8.10
CA THR A 12 11.94 12.63 -8.93
C THR A 12 11.44 13.89 -9.62
N GLU A 13 12.34 14.69 -10.21
CA GLU A 13 11.96 15.88 -10.99
C GLU A 13 11.05 15.53 -12.18
N GLU A 14 11.30 14.39 -12.83
CA GLU A 14 10.44 13.88 -13.90
C GLU A 14 9.05 13.51 -13.37
N GLU A 15 8.98 12.76 -12.26
CA GLU A 15 7.70 12.39 -11.65
C GLU A 15 6.89 13.63 -11.22
N LEU A 16 7.56 14.70 -10.74
CA LEU A 16 6.94 15.97 -10.37
C LEU A 16 6.46 16.80 -11.57
N ALA A 17 6.99 16.54 -12.77
CA ALA A 17 6.53 17.21 -13.99
C ALA A 17 5.22 16.61 -14.55
N HIS A 18 4.72 15.53 -13.93
CA HIS A 18 3.47 14.86 -14.28
C HIS A 18 2.44 14.95 -13.14
N ASP A 19 1.19 14.56 -13.43
CA ASP A 19 0.19 14.35 -12.38
C ASP A 19 0.66 13.25 -11.41
N PHE A 20 0.34 13.39 -10.12
CA PHE A 20 0.84 12.51 -9.07
C PHE A 20 0.53 11.02 -9.28
N LEU A 21 -0.55 10.67 -9.99
CA LEU A 21 -0.89 9.28 -10.30
C LEU A 21 -0.06 8.70 -11.45
N TRP A 22 0.64 9.53 -12.23
CA TRP A 22 1.42 9.09 -13.39
C TRP A 22 2.49 8.06 -13.02
N ARG A 23 3.18 8.25 -11.88
CA ARG A 23 4.18 7.29 -11.38
C ARG A 23 3.58 6.03 -10.77
N ILE A 24 2.30 6.09 -10.39
CA ILE A 24 1.60 5.04 -9.64
C ILE A 24 0.97 4.03 -10.61
N ARG A 25 0.32 4.52 -11.66
CA ARG A 25 -0.39 3.71 -12.66
C ARG A 25 0.46 2.58 -13.27
N PRO A 26 1.73 2.80 -13.68
CA PRO A 26 2.58 1.74 -14.23
C PRO A 26 2.98 0.65 -13.22
N ARG A 27 2.71 0.84 -11.93
CA ARG A 27 3.05 -0.11 -10.86
C ARG A 27 1.87 -0.98 -10.43
N VAL A 28 0.68 -0.72 -10.95
CA VAL A 28 -0.50 -1.55 -10.70
C VAL A 28 -0.22 -2.98 -11.18
N PRO A 29 -0.54 -4.02 -10.39
CA PRO A 29 -0.23 -5.40 -10.75
C PRO A 29 -1.02 -5.85 -11.98
N GLY A 30 -0.37 -6.67 -12.82
CA GLY A 30 -1.05 -7.36 -13.92
C GLY A 30 -1.94 -8.52 -13.46
N PRO A 31 -2.72 -9.14 -14.37
CA PRO A 31 -3.56 -10.30 -14.05
C PRO A 31 -2.78 -11.44 -13.40
N GLY A 32 -3.31 -12.01 -12.32
CA GLY A 32 -2.69 -13.11 -11.58
C GLY A 32 -1.56 -12.70 -10.62
N MET A 33 -1.27 -11.40 -10.50
CA MET A 33 -0.21 -10.88 -9.63
C MET A 33 -0.78 -10.24 -8.35
N ILE A 34 -0.05 -10.38 -7.25
CA ILE A 34 -0.29 -9.61 -6.03
C ILE A 34 0.63 -8.40 -6.03
N GLY A 35 0.06 -7.20 -6.20
CA GLY A 35 0.77 -5.94 -6.07
C GLY A 35 0.85 -5.49 -4.61
N VAL A 36 2.04 -5.08 -4.17
CA VAL A 36 2.26 -4.51 -2.83
C VAL A 36 2.86 -3.12 -2.99
N PHE A 37 2.10 -2.13 -2.52
CA PHE A 37 2.54 -0.74 -2.45
C PHE A 37 3.04 -0.45 -1.02
N ASP A 38 4.36 -0.28 -0.87
CA ASP A 38 4.98 0.26 0.34
C ASP A 38 5.07 1.79 0.21
N ARG A 39 4.22 2.47 0.96
CA ARG A 39 3.62 3.79 0.61
C ARG A 39 2.82 3.71 -0.69
N SER A 40 2.16 4.80 -1.10
CA SER A 40 1.28 4.80 -2.27
C SER A 40 0.98 6.22 -2.74
N HIS A 41 0.02 6.37 -3.67
CA HIS A 41 -0.57 7.65 -4.06
C HIS A 41 -1.14 8.48 -2.91
N TYR A 42 -1.35 7.89 -1.74
CA TYR A 42 -1.81 8.63 -0.56
C TYR A 42 -0.75 9.58 0.03
N GLU A 43 0.54 9.39 -0.26
CA GLU A 43 1.58 10.34 0.20
C GLU A 43 1.30 11.77 -0.30
N ASP A 44 0.72 11.89 -1.50
CA ASP A 44 0.37 13.15 -2.14
C ASP A 44 -0.80 13.89 -1.48
N VAL A 45 -1.53 13.27 -0.56
CA VAL A 45 -2.55 13.91 0.31
C VAL A 45 -2.22 13.83 1.80
N LEU A 46 -1.13 13.13 2.16
CA LEU A 46 -0.59 13.05 3.52
C LEU A 46 0.54 14.07 3.70
N ILE A 47 1.78 13.70 3.37
CA ILE A 47 2.91 14.64 3.44
C ILE A 47 2.69 15.83 2.49
N GLY A 48 2.01 15.61 1.36
CA GLY A 48 1.61 16.68 0.45
C GLY A 48 0.80 17.78 1.14
N ARG A 49 -0.10 17.39 2.06
CA ARG A 49 -0.90 18.32 2.87
C ARG A 49 -0.11 18.89 4.04
N VAL A 50 0.53 18.04 4.85
CA VAL A 50 1.20 18.44 6.10
C VAL A 50 2.36 19.40 5.84
N ARG A 51 3.08 19.22 4.73
CA ARG A 51 4.21 20.07 4.33
C ARG A 51 3.82 21.13 3.29
N GLU A 52 2.53 21.31 3.03
CA GLU A 52 1.98 22.29 2.07
C GLU A 52 2.66 22.20 0.69
N LEU A 53 2.95 20.98 0.23
CA LEU A 53 3.57 20.74 -1.09
C LEU A 53 2.58 20.93 -2.25
N ALA A 54 1.29 20.99 -1.92
CA ALA A 54 0.20 21.38 -2.79
C ALA A 54 -0.78 22.24 -1.99
N ASP A 55 -1.47 23.16 -2.66
CA ASP A 55 -2.51 23.96 -2.02
C ASP A 55 -3.76 23.12 -1.68
N GLU A 56 -4.63 23.65 -0.83
CA GLU A 56 -5.84 22.94 -0.37
C GLU A 56 -6.78 22.56 -1.52
N THR A 57 -6.84 23.36 -2.58
CA THR A 57 -7.69 23.08 -3.75
C THR A 57 -7.19 21.86 -4.50
N GLU A 58 -5.87 21.77 -4.68
CA GLU A 58 -5.21 20.62 -5.29
C GLU A 58 -5.32 19.38 -4.39
N ILE A 59 -5.14 19.50 -3.07
CA ILE A 59 -5.33 18.37 -2.14
C ILE A 59 -6.76 17.82 -2.24
N GLU A 60 -7.77 18.68 -2.30
CA GLU A 60 -9.16 18.25 -2.43
C GLU A 60 -9.44 17.58 -3.79
N ARG A 61 -8.87 18.12 -4.87
CA ARG A 61 -8.92 17.48 -6.21
C ARG A 61 -8.30 16.09 -6.17
N ARG A 62 -7.17 15.91 -5.47
CA ARG A 62 -6.47 14.63 -5.35
C ARG A 62 -7.33 13.56 -4.69
N TYR A 63 -8.11 13.87 -3.66
CA TYR A 63 -9.02 12.87 -3.08
C TYR A 63 -10.02 12.33 -4.10
N SER A 64 -10.60 13.21 -4.93
CA SER A 64 -11.50 12.80 -6.00
C SER A 64 -10.78 11.95 -7.05
N ALA A 65 -9.58 12.38 -7.48
CA ALA A 65 -8.76 11.62 -8.44
C ALA A 65 -8.34 10.24 -7.92
N ILE A 66 -8.07 10.11 -6.61
CA ILE A 66 -7.78 8.83 -5.96
C ILE A 66 -8.99 7.90 -6.03
N ASN A 67 -10.18 8.40 -5.72
CA ASN A 67 -11.41 7.61 -5.78
C ASN A 67 -11.70 7.14 -7.21
N ASP A 68 -11.55 8.03 -8.20
CA ASP A 68 -11.74 7.69 -9.62
C ASP A 68 -10.73 6.63 -10.08
N PHE A 69 -9.46 6.77 -9.67
CA PHE A 69 -8.42 5.80 -9.97
C PHE A 69 -8.70 4.44 -9.34
N GLU A 70 -9.07 4.39 -8.07
CA GLU A 70 -9.39 3.14 -7.39
C GLU A 70 -10.65 2.48 -7.98
N ALA A 71 -11.64 3.26 -8.39
CA ALA A 71 -12.83 2.75 -9.08
C ALA A 71 -12.49 2.18 -10.46
N GLU A 72 -11.60 2.82 -11.23
CA GLU A 72 -11.08 2.32 -12.51
C GLU A 72 -10.41 0.95 -12.33
N LEU A 73 -9.58 0.81 -11.29
CA LEU A 73 -8.90 -0.45 -10.98
C LEU A 73 -9.86 -1.57 -10.58
N ILE A 74 -10.86 -1.27 -9.76
CA ILE A 74 -11.91 -2.22 -9.38
C ILE A 74 -12.70 -2.67 -10.62
N ALA A 75 -13.05 -1.73 -11.50
CA ALA A 75 -13.74 -2.04 -12.76
C ALA A 75 -12.87 -2.91 -13.69
N ALA A 76 -11.55 -2.78 -13.63
CA ALA A 76 -10.60 -3.63 -14.34
C ALA A 76 -10.34 -5.00 -13.66
N GLY A 77 -11.00 -5.30 -12.53
CA GLY A 77 -10.90 -6.57 -11.81
C GLY A 77 -9.82 -6.63 -10.73
N VAL A 78 -9.18 -5.50 -10.39
CA VAL A 78 -8.20 -5.44 -9.30
C VAL A 78 -8.93 -5.33 -7.96
N ARG A 79 -8.67 -6.23 -7.02
CA ARG A 79 -9.15 -6.10 -5.63
C ARG A 79 -8.14 -5.29 -4.81
N ILE A 80 -8.60 -4.18 -4.22
CA ILE A 80 -7.75 -3.26 -3.45
C ILE A 80 -7.95 -3.49 -1.95
N VAL A 81 -6.84 -3.61 -1.22
CA VAL A 81 -6.82 -3.68 0.26
C VAL A 81 -5.96 -2.55 0.79
N LYS A 82 -6.58 -1.52 1.38
CA LYS A 82 -5.87 -0.35 1.93
C LYS A 82 -5.68 -0.53 3.42
N VAL A 83 -4.43 -0.49 3.90
CA VAL A 83 -4.12 -0.67 5.32
C VAL A 83 -3.29 0.48 5.84
N MET A 84 -3.77 1.12 6.90
CA MET A 84 -2.98 2.05 7.71
C MET A 84 -2.53 1.33 8.98
N LEU A 85 -1.21 1.25 9.20
CA LEU A 85 -0.62 0.64 10.38
C LEU A 85 -0.49 1.70 11.50
N HIS A 86 -1.48 1.74 12.40
CA HIS A 86 -1.57 2.77 13.42
C HIS A 86 -0.70 2.46 14.64
N ILE A 87 0.30 3.30 14.91
CA ILE A 87 1.07 3.24 16.15
C ILE A 87 0.80 4.47 17.01
N SER A 88 0.99 4.35 18.32
CA SER A 88 0.97 5.52 19.20
C SER A 88 2.24 6.36 19.01
N PRO A 89 2.20 7.67 19.34
CA PRO A 89 3.41 8.50 19.35
C PRO A 89 4.47 7.92 20.30
N ASP A 90 4.09 7.34 21.44
CA ASP A 90 5.08 6.75 22.35
C ASP A 90 5.79 5.53 21.76
N GLU A 91 5.05 4.64 21.09
CA GLU A 91 5.64 3.50 20.38
C GLU A 91 6.61 3.96 19.27
N GLN A 92 6.26 5.02 18.54
CA GLN A 92 7.18 5.57 17.53
C GLN A 92 8.49 6.07 18.17
N LYS A 93 8.41 6.77 19.32
CA LYS A 93 9.58 7.25 20.07
C LYS A 93 10.46 6.10 20.51
N GLU A 94 9.88 5.06 21.10
CA GLU A 94 10.62 3.86 21.54
C GLU A 94 11.33 3.18 20.37
N ARG A 95 10.66 3.05 19.21
CA ARG A 95 11.25 2.46 18.00
C ARG A 95 12.41 3.29 17.45
N LEU A 96 12.33 4.62 17.48
CA LEU A 96 13.41 5.50 17.04
C LEU A 96 14.59 5.45 18.00
N ALA A 97 14.35 5.46 19.32
CA ALA A 97 15.38 5.27 20.34
C ALA A 97 16.11 3.94 20.16
N GLU A 98 15.38 2.83 19.97
CA GLU A 98 15.98 1.50 19.73
C GLU A 98 16.88 1.49 18.49
N ARG A 99 16.55 2.26 17.44
CA ARG A 99 17.39 2.35 16.23
C ARG A 99 18.70 3.08 16.51
N LEU A 100 18.70 4.09 17.37
CA LEU A 100 19.91 4.84 17.75
C LEU A 100 20.84 4.02 18.66
N GLU A 101 20.27 3.23 19.56
CA GLU A 101 21.01 2.37 20.50
C GLU A 101 21.65 1.14 19.84
N ARG A 102 21.16 0.75 18.66
CA ARG A 102 21.57 -0.46 17.95
C ARG A 102 22.40 -0.15 16.70
N PRO A 103 23.72 -0.40 16.71
CA PRO A 103 24.57 -0.16 15.54
C PRO A 103 24.12 -0.88 14.26
N ASP A 104 23.56 -2.09 14.39
CA ASP A 104 23.01 -2.87 13.26
C ASP A 104 21.74 -2.27 12.64
N LYS A 105 21.17 -1.24 13.27
CA LYS A 105 19.97 -0.52 12.82
C LYS A 105 20.21 0.92 12.42
N HIS A 106 21.41 1.47 12.58
CA HIS A 106 21.72 2.87 12.23
C HIS A 106 21.33 3.22 10.79
N TRP A 107 21.52 2.29 9.85
CA TRP A 107 21.13 2.48 8.45
C TRP A 107 19.63 2.72 8.22
N LYS A 108 18.76 2.38 9.19
CA LYS A 108 17.31 2.60 9.14
C LYS A 108 16.88 3.90 9.83
N TYR A 109 17.81 4.63 10.45
CA TYR A 109 17.49 5.88 11.13
C TYR A 109 17.63 7.03 10.14
N ASN A 110 16.58 7.84 10.02
CA ASN A 110 16.62 9.11 9.30
C ASN A 110 16.35 10.22 10.32
N PRO A 111 17.23 11.23 10.47
CA PRO A 111 16.93 12.40 11.31
C PRO A 111 15.59 13.05 10.99
N GLY A 112 15.16 13.04 9.72
CA GLY A 112 13.85 13.55 9.30
C GLY A 112 12.66 12.83 9.95
N ASP A 113 12.83 11.60 10.46
CA ASP A 113 11.78 10.90 11.22
C ASP A 113 11.41 11.67 12.51
N VAL A 114 12.35 12.44 13.07
CA VAL A 114 12.09 13.31 14.24
C VAL A 114 11.36 14.58 13.81
N ASP A 115 11.72 15.16 12.67
CA ASP A 115 11.05 16.34 12.12
C ASP A 115 9.58 16.04 11.83
N GLU A 116 9.29 14.90 11.17
CA GLU A 116 7.90 14.49 10.93
C GLU A 116 7.15 14.12 12.21
N ARG A 117 7.86 13.63 13.23
CA ARG A 117 7.26 13.35 14.55
C ARG A 117 6.76 14.62 15.24
N LEU A 118 7.41 15.77 15.04
CA LEU A 118 6.94 17.03 15.62
C LEU A 118 5.59 17.46 15.03
N LEU A 119 5.26 16.99 13.82
CA LEU A 119 4.01 17.24 13.10
C LEU A 119 3.00 16.10 13.29
N TRP A 120 3.14 15.29 14.34
CA TRP A 120 2.27 14.13 14.59
C TRP A 120 0.77 14.46 14.55
N PRO A 121 0.27 15.54 15.21
CA PRO A 121 -1.14 15.89 15.13
C PRO A 121 -1.59 16.18 13.69
N ASP A 122 -0.81 16.94 12.93
CA ASP A 122 -1.11 17.29 11.54
C ASP A 122 -1.19 16.05 10.64
N TYR A 123 -0.30 15.08 10.86
CA TYR A 123 -0.36 13.79 10.18
C TYR A 123 -1.61 12.99 10.53
N MET A 124 -2.04 12.98 11.80
CA MET A 124 -3.27 12.28 12.20
C MET A 124 -4.50 12.94 11.57
N ASP A 125 -4.55 14.27 11.50
CA ASP A 125 -5.62 15.01 10.83
C ASP A 125 -5.62 14.75 9.31
N ALA A 126 -4.45 14.68 8.68
CA ALA A 126 -4.33 14.32 7.28
C ALA A 126 -4.81 12.88 7.01
N TYR A 127 -4.45 11.91 7.86
CA TYR A 127 -4.97 10.55 7.77
C TYR A 127 -6.48 10.49 7.94
N GLN A 128 -7.04 11.18 8.95
CA GLN A 128 -8.48 11.22 9.17
C GLN A 128 -9.22 11.75 7.93
N ALA A 129 -8.74 12.86 7.36
CA ALA A 129 -9.33 13.39 6.14
C ALA A 129 -9.20 12.43 4.95
N ALA A 130 -8.06 11.75 4.79
CA ALA A 130 -7.91 10.73 3.75
C ALA A 130 -8.94 9.59 3.92
N PHE A 131 -9.19 9.15 5.15
CA PHE A 131 -10.22 8.14 5.42
C PHE A 131 -11.62 8.66 5.10
N ASP A 132 -11.97 9.85 5.57
CA ASP A 132 -13.30 10.44 5.37
C ASP A 132 -13.60 10.64 3.88
N ARG A 133 -12.58 10.96 3.08
CA ARG A 133 -12.72 11.28 1.65
C ARG A 133 -12.58 10.06 0.73
N THR A 134 -11.85 9.02 1.14
CA THR A 134 -11.53 7.90 0.23
C THR A 134 -11.83 6.50 0.75
N SER A 135 -12.31 6.35 1.98
CA SER A 135 -12.82 5.05 2.44
C SER A 135 -14.22 4.81 1.88
N THR A 136 -14.30 4.14 0.75
CA THR A 136 -15.57 3.79 0.11
C THR A 136 -16.02 2.37 0.48
N GLU A 137 -17.27 2.01 0.16
CA GLU A 137 -17.74 0.62 0.34
C GLU A 137 -16.96 -0.37 -0.53
N ALA A 138 -16.58 0.04 -1.75
CA ALA A 138 -15.83 -0.80 -2.69
C ALA A 138 -14.33 -0.91 -2.32
N THR A 139 -13.76 0.16 -1.77
CA THR A 139 -12.34 0.25 -1.38
C THR A 139 -12.22 0.81 0.04
N PRO A 140 -12.55 0.03 1.07
CA PRO A 140 -12.49 0.49 2.45
C PRO A 140 -11.04 0.64 2.93
N TRP A 141 -10.83 1.58 3.86
CA TRP A 141 -9.61 1.65 4.65
C TRP A 141 -9.70 0.75 5.88
N PHE A 142 -8.61 0.00 6.14
CA PHE A 142 -8.43 -0.75 7.37
C PHE A 142 -7.37 -0.08 8.24
N VAL A 143 -7.79 0.48 9.38
CA VAL A 143 -6.86 1.01 10.40
C VAL A 143 -6.50 -0.13 11.35
N VAL A 144 -5.26 -0.61 11.26
CA VAL A 144 -4.78 -1.76 12.02
C VAL A 144 -3.87 -1.30 13.16
N PRO A 145 -4.22 -1.55 14.44
CA PRO A 145 -3.33 -1.31 15.56
C PRO A 145 -1.98 -2.00 15.38
N ALA A 146 -0.88 -1.25 15.44
CA ALA A 146 0.43 -1.72 15.01
C ALA A 146 1.54 -1.54 16.05
N ASN A 147 1.21 -1.15 17.30
CA ASN A 147 2.19 -1.17 18.40
C ASN A 147 2.78 -2.58 18.55
N ARG A 148 1.91 -3.61 18.56
CA ARG A 148 2.33 -5.01 18.57
C ARG A 148 2.55 -5.52 17.14
N LYS A 149 3.81 -5.61 16.72
CA LYS A 149 4.21 -6.07 15.37
C LYS A 149 3.60 -7.42 14.98
N TRP A 150 3.48 -8.37 15.91
CA TRP A 150 2.90 -9.69 15.62
C TRP A 150 1.42 -9.60 15.25
N TYR A 151 0.66 -8.71 15.91
CA TYR A 151 -0.76 -8.54 15.67
C TYR A 151 -1.00 -7.86 14.32
N ALA A 152 -0.25 -6.81 14.00
CA ALA A 152 -0.33 -6.16 12.69
C ALA A 152 -0.06 -7.14 11.54
N ARG A 153 0.95 -8.00 11.67
CA ARG A 153 1.24 -9.06 10.69
C ARG A 153 0.06 -10.01 10.51
N LEU A 154 -0.50 -10.49 11.62
CA LEU A 154 -1.65 -11.40 11.61
C LEU A 154 -2.88 -10.74 10.96
N ALA A 155 -3.18 -9.49 11.33
CA ALA A 155 -4.32 -8.76 10.81
C ALA A 155 -4.21 -8.51 9.29
N VAL A 156 -3.06 -8.03 8.81
CA VAL A 156 -2.83 -7.81 7.38
C VAL A 156 -2.90 -9.12 6.59
N GLN A 157 -2.27 -10.19 7.09
CA GLN A 157 -2.35 -11.51 6.46
C GLN A 157 -3.79 -12.02 6.40
N ARG A 158 -4.59 -11.76 7.44
CA ARG A 158 -6.00 -12.16 7.46
C ARG A 158 -6.82 -11.39 6.42
N LEU A 159 -6.66 -10.06 6.33
CA LEU A 159 -7.32 -9.24 5.31
C LEU A 159 -7.00 -9.73 3.90
N LEU A 160 -5.73 -10.00 3.61
CA LEU A 160 -5.32 -10.54 2.32
C LEU A 160 -5.92 -11.93 2.05
N LEU A 161 -5.91 -12.82 3.04
CA LEU A 161 -6.47 -14.16 2.90
C LEU A 161 -7.97 -14.14 2.63
N ASP A 162 -8.71 -13.27 3.30
CA ASP A 162 -10.16 -13.14 3.11
C ASP A 162 -10.48 -12.65 1.69
N VAL A 163 -9.70 -11.70 1.15
CA VAL A 163 -9.84 -11.27 -0.26
C VAL A 163 -9.47 -12.38 -1.25
N LEU A 164 -8.38 -13.11 -1.03
CA LEU A 164 -7.98 -14.21 -1.92
C LEU A 164 -9.01 -15.36 -1.92
N LYS A 165 -9.68 -15.60 -0.78
CA LYS A 165 -10.77 -16.56 -0.70
C LYS A 165 -12.04 -16.09 -1.42
N ASP A 166 -12.34 -14.80 -1.36
CA ASP A 166 -13.47 -14.20 -2.09
C ASP A 166 -13.25 -14.23 -3.62
N ILE A 167 -12.01 -14.06 -4.07
CA ILE A 167 -11.65 -14.21 -5.49
C ILE A 167 -11.83 -15.67 -5.96
N ASP A 168 -11.61 -16.65 -5.08
CA ASP A 168 -11.72 -18.09 -5.35
C ASP A 168 -10.99 -18.55 -6.64
N PRO A 169 -9.68 -18.28 -6.77
CA PRO A 169 -8.94 -18.64 -7.97
C PRO A 169 -8.87 -20.17 -8.12
N GLN A 170 -9.32 -20.67 -9.27
CA GLN A 170 -9.29 -22.10 -9.60
C GLN A 170 -8.02 -22.47 -10.36
N TRP A 171 -7.60 -23.72 -10.22
CA TRP A 171 -6.55 -24.27 -11.09
C TRP A 171 -7.04 -24.29 -12.55
N PRO A 172 -6.23 -23.85 -13.52
CA PRO A 172 -6.63 -23.90 -14.92
C PRO A 172 -6.81 -25.37 -15.35
N ALA A 173 -7.77 -25.60 -16.24
CA ALA A 173 -7.89 -26.89 -16.91
C ALA A 173 -6.63 -27.17 -17.74
N ALA A 174 -6.24 -28.45 -17.82
CA ALA A 174 -5.18 -28.85 -18.73
C ALA A 174 -5.57 -28.52 -20.18
N ASP A 175 -4.62 -27.97 -20.94
CA ASP A 175 -4.73 -27.73 -22.38
C ASP A 175 -4.26 -28.93 -23.22
N PHE A 176 -3.98 -30.06 -22.56
CA PHE A 176 -3.56 -31.34 -23.14
C PHE A 176 -4.37 -32.51 -22.58
N ASP A 177 -4.35 -33.64 -23.29
CA ASP A 177 -4.94 -34.89 -22.81
C ASP A 177 -4.03 -35.54 -21.76
N VAL A 178 -4.47 -35.47 -20.50
CA VAL A 178 -3.75 -35.97 -19.34
C VAL A 178 -3.46 -37.47 -19.43
N GLU A 179 -4.39 -38.27 -19.96
CA GLU A 179 -4.23 -39.73 -20.02
C GLU A 179 -3.28 -40.13 -21.14
N VAL A 180 -3.25 -39.39 -22.25
CA VAL A 180 -2.24 -39.57 -23.32
C VAL A 180 -0.84 -39.25 -22.81
N GLU A 181 -0.64 -38.12 -22.13
CA GLU A 181 0.69 -37.74 -21.61
C GLU A 181 1.17 -38.67 -20.51
N LYS A 182 0.28 -39.18 -19.65
CA LYS A 182 0.62 -40.24 -18.68
C LYS A 182 1.16 -41.49 -19.35
N LYS A 183 0.55 -41.93 -20.46
CA LYS A 183 1.03 -43.10 -21.23
C LYS A 183 2.42 -42.82 -21.83
N ARG A 184 2.60 -41.66 -22.48
CA ARG A 184 3.88 -41.26 -23.07
C ARG A 184 5.02 -41.22 -22.03
N LEU A 185 4.74 -40.73 -20.82
CA LEU A 185 5.71 -40.68 -19.73
C LEU A 185 6.06 -42.07 -19.17
N ALA A 186 5.08 -42.99 -19.13
CA ALA A 186 5.34 -44.36 -18.67
C ALA A 186 6.19 -45.17 -19.66
N GLU A 187 6.18 -44.78 -20.94
CA GLU A 187 6.92 -45.42 -22.03
C GLU A 187 8.31 -44.79 -22.28
N SER A 188 8.65 -43.68 -21.60
CA SER A 188 9.93 -42.96 -21.76
C SER A 188 11.05 -43.46 -20.86
#